data_AF-A0A949K481-F1
#
_entry.id   AF-A0A949K481-F1
#
_cell.length_a   1.000
_cell.length_b   1.000
_cell.length_c   1.000
_cell.angle_alpha   90.00
_cell.angle_beta   90.00
_cell.angle_gamma   90.00
#
_symmetry.space_group_name_H-M   'P 1'
#
loop_
_entity.id
_entity.type
_entity.pdbx_description
1 polymer ?
#
loop_
_entity_poly.entity_id
_entity_poly.type
_entity_poly.pdbx_seq_one_letter_code
_entity_poly.pdbx_strand_id
1 'polypeptide(L)'
;MNKTHLSLEDRFTISLMLSQQSSFKQIASAVGKNCTSISREVRIHLEYRRSGGYGRSYNACLHRRDCSISFLFLCQEKTLLPLCKMQLSLSGL
;
A
#
# COMPACT_ATOMS: atom_id res chain seq x y z
N MET A 1 14.51 27.05 3.59
CA MET A 1 15.30 26.00 4.29
C MET A 1 14.64 24.67 3.95
N ASN A 2 15.23 23.92 3.02
CA ASN A 2 14.59 22.77 2.40
C ASN A 2 14.86 21.55 3.29
N LYS A 3 13.88 21.12 4.09
CA LYS A 3 13.99 19.85 4.82
C LYS A 3 14.16 18.74 3.78
N THR A 4 15.35 18.15 3.71
CA THR A 4 15.70 17.08 2.75
C THR A 4 14.92 15.78 3.02
N HIS A 5 14.48 15.59 4.27
CA HIS A 5 13.73 14.43 4.73
C HIS A 5 12.24 14.76 4.91
N LEU A 6 11.39 13.75 4.76
CA LEU A 6 9.99 13.85 5.17
C LEU A 6 9.90 13.87 6.69
N SER A 7 9.14 14.83 7.23
CA SER A 7 8.81 14.85 8.66
C SER A 7 7.73 13.82 8.99
N LEU A 8 7.52 13.55 10.29
CA LEU A 8 6.39 12.73 10.73
C LEU A 8 5.04 13.35 10.34
N GLU A 9 4.92 14.67 10.41
CA GLU A 9 3.73 15.41 9.98
C GLU A 9 3.47 15.25 8.47
N ASP A 10 4.55 15.29 7.67
CA ASP A 10 4.49 15.09 6.23
C ASP A 10 3.93 13.69 5.93
N ARG A 11 4.43 12.68 6.65
CA ARG A 11 4.01 11.28 6.51
C ARG A 11 2.55 11.06 6.92
N PHE A 12 2.11 11.71 7.99
CA PHE A 12 0.71 11.70 8.41
C PHE A 12 -0.20 12.34 7.36
N THR A 13 0.22 13.47 6.80
CA THR A 13 -0.53 14.13 5.72
C THR A 13 -0.64 13.25 4.48
N ILE A 14 0.45 12.57 4.10
CA ILE A 14 0.46 11.62 2.98
C ILE A 14 -0.51 10.46 3.23
N SER A 15 -0.47 9.85 4.43
CA SER A 15 -1.33 8.71 4.74
C SER A 15 -2.81 9.10 4.72
N LEU A 16 -3.16 10.26 5.29
CA LEU A 16 -4.51 10.81 5.27
C LEU A 16 -4.99 11.05 3.84
N MET A 17 -4.22 11.75 3.02
CA MET A 17 -4.63 12.08 1.65
C MET A 17 -4.71 10.85 0.73
N LEU A 18 -3.90 9.82 0.98
CA LEU A 18 -4.01 8.53 0.29
C LEU A 18 -5.29 7.80 0.66
N SER A 19 -5.72 7.86 1.93
CA SER A 19 -7.02 7.30 2.34
C SER A 19 -8.20 8.00 1.65
N GLN A 20 -8.03 9.28 1.31
CA GLN A 20 -8.98 10.08 0.55
C GLN A 20 -8.85 9.89 -0.98
N GLN A 21 -8.02 8.95 -1.45
CA GLN A 21 -7.76 8.68 -2.87
C GLN A 21 -7.20 9.89 -3.64
N SER A 22 -6.51 10.81 -2.96
CA SER A 22 -5.87 11.95 -3.60
C SER A 22 -4.72 11.51 -4.51
N SER A 23 -4.51 12.23 -5.61
CA SER A 23 -3.40 11.95 -6.53
C SER A 23 -2.05 12.35 -5.91
N PHE A 24 -0.96 11.68 -6.31
CA PHE A 24 0.39 12.04 -5.84
C PHE A 24 0.79 13.49 -6.16
N LYS A 25 0.22 14.10 -7.21
CA LYS A 25 0.46 15.51 -7.53
C LYS A 25 -0.20 16.44 -6.50
N GLN A 26 -1.43 16.14 -6.09
CA GLN A 26 -2.13 16.91 -5.04
C GLN A 26 -1.43 16.76 -3.69
N ILE A 27 -1.01 15.54 -3.34
CA ILE A 27 -0.29 15.27 -2.09
C ILE A 27 1.06 16.00 -2.09
N ALA A 28 1.80 15.94 -3.19
CA ALA A 28 3.05 16.67 -3.38
C ALA A 28 2.88 18.18 -3.16
N SER A 29 1.79 18.76 -3.69
CA SER A 29 1.46 20.18 -3.50
C SER A 29 1.13 20.51 -2.04
N ALA A 30 0.41 19.65 -1.34
CA ALA A 30 0.03 19.87 0.06
C ALA A 30 1.24 19.79 1.01
N VAL A 31 2.15 18.85 0.77
CA VAL A 31 3.35 18.62 1.61
C VAL A 31 4.52 19.51 1.20
N GLY A 32 4.49 20.10 -0.01
CA GLY A 32 5.59 20.89 -0.55
C GLY A 32 6.82 20.06 -0.93
N LYS A 33 6.59 18.84 -1.45
CA LYS A 33 7.65 17.88 -1.84
C LYS A 33 7.43 17.36 -3.25
N ASN A 34 8.46 16.80 -3.86
CA ASN A 34 8.34 16.18 -5.19
C ASN A 34 7.46 14.93 -5.13
N CYS A 35 6.56 14.77 -6.11
CA CYS A 35 5.69 13.59 -6.21
C CYS A 35 6.46 12.26 -6.33
N THR A 36 7.69 12.29 -6.86
CA THR A 36 8.59 11.14 -6.91
C THR A 36 9.08 10.73 -5.51
N SER A 37 9.34 11.71 -4.63
CA SER A 37 9.67 11.45 -3.22
C SER A 37 8.49 10.85 -2.48
N ILE A 38 7.27 11.38 -2.70
CA ILE A 38 6.04 10.80 -2.15
C ILE A 38 5.85 9.36 -2.64
N SER A 39 6.02 9.11 -3.95
CA SER A 39 5.90 7.76 -4.51
C SER A 39 6.93 6.80 -3.93
N ARG A 40 8.16 7.28 -3.63
CA ARG A 40 9.19 6.45 -3.00
C ARG A 40 8.81 6.10 -1.57
N GLU A 41 8.37 7.07 -0.79
CA GLU A 41 7.90 6.89 0.58
C GLU A 41 6.79 5.83 0.63
N VAL A 42 5.76 6.00 -0.20
CA VAL A 42 4.63 5.08 -0.30
C VAL A 42 5.10 3.67 -0.61
N ARG A 43 6.02 3.48 -1.56
CA ARG A 43 6.56 2.15 -1.92
C ARG A 43 7.38 1.51 -0.80
N ILE A 44 8.14 2.30 -0.04
CA ILE A 44 8.96 1.80 1.08
C ILE A 44 8.05 1.32 2.23
N HIS A 45 6.97 2.06 2.50
CA HIS A 45 6.05 1.78 3.62
C HIS A 45 4.80 0.98 3.20
N LEU A 46 4.77 0.52 1.96
CA LEU A 46 3.68 -0.30 1.44
C LEU A 46 3.79 -1.72 1.99
N GLU A 47 2.74 -2.18 2.67
CA GLU A 47 2.62 -3.56 3.11
C GLU A 47 1.54 -4.31 2.33
N TYR A 48 1.85 -5.57 2.00
CA TYR A 48 0.87 -6.48 1.43
C TYR A 48 0.15 -7.21 2.56
N ARG A 49 -1.09 -6.81 2.84
CA ARG A 49 -1.93 -7.49 3.84
C ARG A 49 -2.63 -8.68 3.20
N ARG A 50 -2.23 -9.88 3.60
CA ARG A 50 -2.89 -11.14 3.22
C ARG A 50 -4.09 -11.41 4.15
N SER A 51 -5.17 -10.66 3.96
CA SER A 51 -6.38 -10.86 4.76
C SER A 51 -7.23 -12.00 4.19
N GLY A 52 -7.29 -13.12 4.92
CA GLY A 52 -8.27 -14.20 4.73
C GLY A 52 -9.45 -14.09 5.71
N GLY A 53 -10.49 -14.88 5.50
CA GLY A 53 -11.53 -15.07 6.52
C GLY A 53 -11.00 -15.86 7.72
N TYR A 54 -11.61 -15.71 8.89
CA TYR A 54 -11.23 -16.50 10.07
C TYR A 54 -11.26 -18.01 9.75
N GLY A 55 -10.16 -18.71 10.06
CA GLY A 55 -10.00 -20.13 9.74
C GLY A 55 -9.81 -20.46 8.25
N ARG A 56 -9.60 -19.47 7.38
CA ARG A 56 -9.37 -19.68 5.94
C ARG A 56 -8.02 -19.13 5.50
N SER A 57 -7.34 -19.89 4.65
CA SER A 57 -6.12 -19.43 3.97
C SER A 57 -6.43 -18.27 3.02
N TYR A 58 -5.45 -17.39 2.83
CA TYR A 58 -5.54 -16.30 1.88
C TYR A 58 -5.59 -16.85 0.45
N ASN A 59 -6.60 -16.45 -0.34
CA ASN A 59 -6.74 -16.83 -1.75
C ASN A 59 -6.41 -15.62 -2.65
N ALA A 60 -5.24 -15.67 -3.29
CA ALA A 60 -4.76 -14.64 -4.20
C ALA A 60 -5.39 -14.73 -5.61
N CYS A 61 -6.33 -15.64 -5.89
CA CYS A 61 -6.90 -15.82 -7.22
C CYS A 61 -7.77 -14.62 -7.65
N LEU A 62 -7.59 -14.14 -8.88
CA LEU A 62 -8.45 -13.11 -9.49
C LEU A 62 -9.92 -13.55 -9.54
N HIS A 63 -10.15 -14.84 -9.79
CA HIS A 63 -11.47 -15.48 -9.87
C HIS A 63 -11.87 -16.15 -8.56
N ARG A 64 -11.34 -15.72 -7.41
CA ARG A 64 -11.59 -16.37 -6.10
C ARG A 64 -13.05 -16.57 -5.70
N ARG A 65 -14.00 -15.91 -6.37
CA ARG A 65 -15.45 -16.09 -6.15
C ARG A 65 -15.96 -17.40 -6.75
N ASP A 66 -15.43 -17.77 -7.91
CA ASP A 66 -15.88 -18.91 -8.72
C ASP A 66 -14.81 -20.02 -8.82
N CYS A 67 -13.62 -19.77 -8.30
CA CYS A 67 -12.53 -20.73 -8.25
C CYS A 67 -12.77 -21.77 -7.14
N SER A 68 -12.97 -23.03 -7.54
CA SER A 68 -13.13 -24.18 -6.64
C SER A 68 -11.82 -24.67 -6.01
N ILE A 69 -10.68 -24.13 -6.44
CA ILE A 69 -9.36 -24.50 -5.91
C ILE A 69 -9.20 -23.90 -4.51
N SER A 70 -9.25 -24.78 -3.52
CA SER A 70 -8.92 -24.46 -2.13
C SER A 70 -7.42 -24.65 -1.91
N PHE A 71 -6.82 -23.94 -0.95
CA PHE A 71 -5.41 -24.06 -0.57
C PHE A 71 -4.36 -23.57 -1.59
N LEU A 72 -4.66 -22.51 -2.35
CA LEU A 72 -3.64 -21.85 -3.18
C LEU A 72 -2.57 -21.18 -2.29
N PHE A 73 -1.47 -21.89 -2.02
CA PHE A 73 -0.24 -21.37 -1.41
C PHE A 73 0.59 -20.55 -2.41
N LEU A 74 -0.03 -19.68 -3.21
CA LEU A 74 0.69 -18.85 -4.17
C LEU A 74 1.15 -17.55 -3.51
N CYS A 75 2.28 -17.61 -2.81
CA CYS A 75 3.00 -16.38 -2.47
C CYS A 75 4.48 -16.65 -2.15
N GLN A 76 5.18 -17.32 -3.06
CA GLN A 76 6.61 -17.12 -3.22
C GLN A 76 6.80 -16.20 -4.44
N GLU A 77 7.59 -15.15 -4.25
CA GLU A 77 7.97 -14.11 -5.22
C GLU A 77 7.07 -12.89 -5.44
N LYS A 78 7.78 -11.77 -5.57
CA LYS A 78 7.34 -10.37 -5.55
C LYS A 78 6.67 -9.93 -6.86
N THR A 79 6.08 -10.86 -7.62
CA THR A 79 5.68 -10.67 -9.03
C THR A 79 4.18 -10.82 -9.30
N LEU A 80 3.33 -11.00 -8.28
CA LEU A 80 1.87 -11.08 -8.45
C LEU A 80 1.19 -9.78 -7.97
N LEU A 81 1.24 -8.77 -8.83
CA LEU A 81 0.97 -7.35 -8.53
C LEU A 81 -0.45 -6.80 -8.83
N PRO A 82 -1.54 -7.59 -8.80
CA PRO A 82 -2.84 -6.92 -8.55
C PRO A 82 -3.76 -7.58 -7.51
N LEU A 83 -3.36 -8.65 -6.83
CA LEU A 83 -4.33 -9.50 -6.09
C LEU A 83 -4.28 -9.36 -4.56
N CYS A 84 -3.18 -8.89 -4.00
CA CYS A 84 -3.11 -8.51 -2.58
C CYS A 84 -3.68 -7.11 -2.37
N LYS A 85 -4.61 -6.96 -1.42
CA LYS A 85 -5.00 -5.62 -0.93
C LYS A 85 -3.75 -4.90 -0.43
N MET A 86 -3.39 -3.85 -1.15
CA MET A 86 -2.32 -2.94 -0.78
C MET A 86 -2.81 -2.06 0.36
N GLN A 87 -2.16 -2.13 1.51
CA GLN A 87 -2.46 -1.24 2.62
C GLN A 87 -1.14 -0.67 3.16
N LEU A 88 -1.08 0.64 3.34
CA LEU A 88 0.07 1.26 3.98
C LEU A 88 0.14 0.79 5.43
N SER A 89 1.33 0.34 5.83
CA SER A 89 1.60 -0.02 7.22
C SER A 89 1.37 1.18 8.12
N LEU A 90 0.39 1.11 9.01
CA LEU A 90 0.30 2.06 10.13
C LEU A 90 1.28 1.67 11.27
N SER A 91 1.96 0.53 11.15
CA SER A 91 2.86 -0.04 12.17
C SER A 91 4.33 0.37 11.99
N GLY A 92 4.65 1.20 11.00
CA GLY A 92 5.99 1.75 10.77
C GLY A 92 5.98 3.23 10.36
N LEU A 93 4.95 3.97 10.81
CA LEU A 93 4.74 5.40 10.62
C LEU A 93 4.97 6.14 11.94
#